data_AF-A0AA37TGY5-F1
#
_entry.id   AF-A0AA37TGY5-F1
#
_cell.length_a   1.000
_cell.length_b   1.000
_cell.length_c   1.000
_cell.angle_alpha   90.00
_cell.angle_beta   90.00
_cell.angle_gamma   90.00
#
_symmetry.space_group_name_H-M   'P 1'
#
loop_
_entity.id
_entity.type
_entity.pdbx_description
1 polymer ?
#
loop_
_entity_poly.entity_id
_entity_poly.type
_entity_poly.pdbx_seq_one_letter_code
_entity_poly.pdbx_strand_id
1 'polypeptide(L)'
;MANPSILEGRSPVPAHARNPRRAYDADGREITPMTLQNAMDRGVTALRAICACGHEAEVSIHVGRWASTSFVPDAGMTLRCDACGTPDPKTRPVWQRQGHRP
;
A
#
# COMPACT_ATOMS: atom_id res chain seq x y z
N MET A 1 -3.32 1.36 -35.68
CA MET A 1 -2.86 0.00 -35.30
C MET A 1 -2.67 0.00 -33.79
N ALA A 2 -3.60 -0.58 -33.03
CA ALA A 2 -3.57 -0.60 -31.58
C ALA A 2 -2.64 -1.74 -31.09
N ASN A 3 -1.78 -1.44 -30.12
CA ASN A 3 -0.81 -2.36 -29.54
C ASN A 3 -1.51 -3.42 -28.67
N PRO A 4 -1.43 -4.73 -28.97
CA PRO A 4 -2.20 -5.77 -28.27
C PRO A 4 -1.68 -6.15 -26.87
N SER A 5 -0.62 -5.51 -26.35
CA SER A 5 0.04 -5.95 -25.11
C SER A 5 -0.55 -5.45 -23.78
N ILE A 6 -1.77 -4.89 -23.75
CA ILE A 6 -2.35 -4.29 -22.51
C ILE A 6 -3.25 -5.26 -21.72
N LEU A 7 -3.50 -6.49 -22.18
CA LEU A 7 -4.45 -7.41 -21.52
C LEU A 7 -3.89 -8.82 -21.27
N GLU A 8 -2.58 -8.99 -21.05
CA GLU A 8 -2.13 -10.17 -20.32
C GLU A 8 -2.48 -9.98 -18.84
N GLY A 9 -3.71 -10.35 -18.48
CA GLY A 9 -4.16 -10.38 -17.11
C GLY A 9 -3.16 -11.20 -16.29
N ARG A 10 -2.43 -10.53 -15.39
CA ARG A 10 -1.35 -11.08 -14.57
C ARG A 10 -1.63 -12.53 -14.22
N SER A 11 -0.77 -13.44 -14.67
CA SER A 11 -0.94 -14.87 -14.39
C SER A 11 -1.13 -15.10 -12.88
N PRO A 12 -2.02 -16.02 -12.47
CA PRO A 12 -2.14 -16.43 -11.08
C PRO A 12 -0.78 -16.76 -10.47
N VAL A 13 -0.52 -16.21 -9.28
CA VAL A 13 0.68 -16.48 -8.50
C VAL A 13 0.36 -17.56 -7.46
N PRO A 14 1.07 -18.71 -7.49
CA PRO A 14 0.93 -19.76 -6.47
C PRO A 14 1.14 -19.21 -5.06
N ALA A 15 0.39 -19.70 -4.08
CA ALA A 15 0.38 -19.15 -2.72
C ALA A 15 1.78 -19.02 -2.09
N HIS A 16 2.67 -20.00 -2.32
CA HIS A 16 4.03 -20.01 -1.80
C HIS A 16 4.98 -18.99 -2.47
N ALA A 17 4.62 -18.49 -3.65
CA ALA A 17 5.41 -17.52 -4.42
C ALA A 17 4.88 -16.08 -4.29
N ARG A 18 3.80 -15.87 -3.53
CA ARG A 18 3.17 -14.55 -3.36
C ARG A 18 4.05 -13.63 -2.52
N ASN A 19 4.34 -12.45 -3.07
CA ASN A 19 4.90 -11.34 -2.30
C ASN A 19 3.94 -10.96 -1.15
N PRO A 20 4.37 -11.06 0.13
CA PRO A 20 3.50 -10.80 1.29
C PRO A 20 3.06 -9.34 1.44
N ARG A 21 3.67 -8.41 0.68
CA ARG A 21 3.28 -6.99 0.63
C ARG A 21 2.11 -6.70 -0.30
N ARG A 22 1.76 -7.64 -1.18
CA ARG A 22 0.79 -7.45 -2.24
C ARG A 22 -0.52 -8.15 -1.89
N ALA A 23 -1.61 -7.57 -2.37
CA ALA A 23 -2.91 -8.21 -2.35
C ALA A 23 -3.08 -9.06 -3.61
N TYR A 24 -3.84 -10.14 -3.50
CA TYR A 24 -4.17 -11.03 -4.61
C TYR A 24 -5.69 -11.22 -4.61
N ASP A 25 -6.26 -11.36 -5.79
CA ASP A 25 -7.68 -11.69 -5.95
C ASP A 25 -7.95 -13.17 -5.64
N ALA A 26 -9.21 -13.58 -5.77
CA ALA A 26 -9.64 -14.96 -5.53
C ALA A 26 -8.95 -15.98 -6.45
N ASP A 27 -8.59 -15.56 -7.67
CA ASP A 27 -7.88 -16.39 -8.64
C ASP A 27 -6.36 -16.40 -8.40
N GLY A 28 -5.87 -15.62 -7.44
CA GLY A 28 -4.46 -15.50 -7.13
C GLY A 28 -3.69 -14.54 -8.03
N ARG A 29 -4.35 -13.67 -8.79
CA ARG A 29 -3.69 -12.62 -9.55
C ARG A 29 -3.37 -11.44 -8.64
N GLU A 30 -2.19 -10.87 -8.82
CA GLU A 30 -1.75 -9.72 -8.00
C GLU A 30 -2.60 -8.49 -8.31
N ILE A 31 -3.27 -7.96 -7.29
CA ILE A 31 -3.98 -6.68 -7.35
C ILE A 31 -2.94 -5.57 -7.25
N THR A 32 -2.78 -4.81 -8.33
CA THR A 32 -1.87 -3.66 -8.36
C THR A 32 -2.21 -2.70 -7.22
N PRO A 33 -1.27 -2.46 -6.28
CA PRO A 33 -1.53 -1.55 -5.18
C PRO A 33 -1.72 -0.11 -5.65
N MET A 34 -2.38 0.69 -4.83
CA MET A 34 -2.47 2.13 -5.04
C MET A 34 -1.10 2.80 -4.83
N THR A 35 -0.78 3.79 -5.68
CA THR A 35 0.38 4.67 -5.49
C THR A 35 0.10 5.75 -4.45
N LEU A 36 1.15 6.36 -3.89
CA LEU A 36 1.00 7.46 -2.95
C LEU A 36 0.33 8.68 -3.58
N GLN A 37 0.62 8.99 -4.85
CA GLN A 37 -0.07 10.06 -5.56
C GLN A 37 -1.58 9.80 -5.64
N ASN A 38 -1.99 8.61 -6.09
CA ASN A 38 -3.41 8.26 -6.20
C ASN A 38 -4.11 8.27 -4.82
N ALA A 39 -3.39 7.93 -3.75
CA ALA A 39 -3.91 8.07 -2.39
C ALA A 39 -4.16 9.55 -2.03
N MET A 40 -3.17 10.43 -2.28
CA MET A 40 -3.30 11.88 -2.05
C MET A 40 -4.40 12.51 -2.88
N ASP A 41 -4.53 12.13 -4.15
CA ASP A 41 -5.60 12.60 -5.06
C ASP A 41 -7.00 12.23 -4.53
N ARG A 42 -7.10 11.18 -3.72
CA ARG A 42 -8.33 10.74 -3.03
C ARG A 42 -8.48 11.31 -1.61
N GLY A 43 -7.66 12.28 -1.24
CA GLY A 43 -7.72 12.97 0.05
C GLY A 43 -7.01 12.25 1.21
N VAL A 44 -6.21 11.21 0.93
CA VAL A 44 -5.40 10.55 1.96
C VAL A 44 -4.18 11.41 2.27
N THR A 45 -4.02 11.80 3.53
CA THR A 45 -2.89 12.61 4.00
C THR A 45 -1.92 11.84 4.89
N ALA A 46 -2.27 10.62 5.31
CA ALA A 46 -1.45 9.80 6.20
C ALA A 46 -1.57 8.30 5.87
N LEU A 47 -0.53 7.55 6.25
CA LEU A 47 -0.52 6.10 6.27
C LEU A 47 -0.57 5.61 7.71
N ARG A 48 -1.34 4.56 7.96
CA ARG A 48 -1.25 3.77 9.18
C ARG A 48 -0.17 2.71 8.99
N ALA A 49 0.87 2.76 9.82
CA ALA A 49 1.91 1.75 9.92
C ALA A 49 1.57 0.80 11.08
N ILE A 50 1.52 -0.50 10.79
CA ILE A 50 1.12 -1.57 11.71
C ILE A 50 2.29 -2.52 11.84
N CYS A 51 2.90 -2.56 13.03
CA CYS A 51 3.99 -3.48 13.33
C CYS A 51 3.46 -4.84 13.79
N ALA A 52 4.25 -5.90 13.57
CA ALA A 52 3.95 -7.24 14.06
C ALA A 52 3.93 -7.32 15.60
N CYS A 53 4.56 -6.39 16.31
CA CYS A 53 4.50 -6.31 17.78
C CYS A 53 3.16 -5.74 18.30
N GLY A 54 2.26 -5.30 17.42
CA GLY A 54 0.97 -4.71 17.78
C GLY A 54 0.98 -3.18 17.90
N HIS A 55 2.15 -2.52 17.79
CA HIS A 55 2.22 -1.07 17.74
C HIS A 55 1.70 -0.53 16.40
N GLU A 56 0.86 0.50 16.46
CA GLU A 56 0.37 1.23 15.31
C GLU A 56 0.73 2.71 15.40
N ALA A 57 1.13 3.31 14.28
CA ALA A 57 1.42 4.72 14.19
C ALA A 57 0.83 5.31 12.90
N GLU A 58 0.48 6.58 12.93
CA GLU A 58 0.10 7.32 11.72
C GLU A 58 1.26 8.17 11.22
N VAL A 59 1.47 8.12 9.91
CA VAL A 59 2.66 8.62 9.25
C VAL A 59 2.22 9.51 8.10
N SER A 60 2.41 10.83 8.24
CA SER A 60 1.97 11.79 7.22
C SER A 60 2.66 11.58 5.88
N ILE A 61 1.86 11.59 4.82
CA ILE A 61 2.31 11.62 3.42
C ILE A 61 2.55 13.08 3.05
N HIS A 62 3.74 13.39 2.56
CA HIS A 62 4.08 14.71 2.03
C HIS A 62 5.12 14.56 0.92
N VAL A 63 5.20 15.59 0.08
CA VAL A 63 6.17 15.66 -1.03
C VAL A 63 7.59 15.51 -0.47
N GLY A 64 8.38 14.63 -1.10
CA GLY A 64 9.78 14.39 -0.73
C GLY A 64 10.00 13.26 0.27
N ARG A 65 8.97 12.81 1.00
CA ARG A 65 9.11 11.65 1.91
C ARG A 65 9.23 10.33 1.15
N TRP A 66 8.45 10.20 0.10
CA TRP A 66 8.43 9.05 -0.81
C TRP A 66 8.19 9.55 -2.24
N ALA A 67 8.60 8.76 -3.24
CA ALA A 67 8.25 9.07 -4.61
C ALA A 67 6.74 8.95 -4.81
N SER A 68 6.15 9.86 -5.59
CA SER A 68 4.72 9.89 -5.87
C SER A 68 4.23 8.61 -6.56
N THR A 69 5.12 7.94 -7.30
CA THR A 69 4.91 6.66 -7.98
C THR A 69 5.10 5.43 -7.08
N SER A 70 5.62 5.59 -5.87
CA SER A 70 5.77 4.47 -4.92
C SER A 70 4.41 3.94 -4.49
N PHE A 71 4.31 2.62 -4.33
CA PHE A 71 3.11 1.97 -3.82
C PHE A 71 2.97 2.15 -2.32
N VAL A 72 1.73 2.29 -1.84
CA VAL A 72 1.44 2.48 -0.41
C VAL A 72 2.07 1.38 0.47
N PRO A 73 1.97 0.07 0.13
CA PRO A 73 2.63 -0.96 0.92
C PRO A 73 4.14 -0.76 1.01
N ASP A 74 4.80 -0.22 -0.02
CA ASP A 74 6.27 -0.11 -0.06
C ASP A 74 6.80 1.01 0.84
N ALA A 75 5.95 1.94 1.28
CA ALA A 75 6.31 2.93 2.30
C ALA A 75 6.82 2.27 3.60
N GLY A 76 6.31 1.08 3.95
CA GLY A 76 6.80 0.30 5.08
C GLY A 76 8.31 0.02 5.04
N MET A 77 8.88 -0.20 3.85
CA MET A 77 10.29 -0.58 3.68
C MET A 77 11.26 0.50 4.17
N THR A 78 10.80 1.76 4.25
CA THR A 78 11.61 2.89 4.73
C THR A 78 11.37 3.22 6.20
N LEU A 79 10.49 2.47 6.88
CA LEU A 79 10.04 2.76 8.24
C LEU A 79 10.57 1.72 9.22
N ARG A 80 10.66 2.13 10.49
CA ARG A 80 10.92 1.27 11.64
C ARG A 80 9.87 1.53 12.71
N CYS A 81 9.54 0.50 13.47
CA CYS A 81 8.63 0.64 14.61
C CYS A 81 9.30 1.41 15.75
N ASP A 82 8.68 2.48 16.23
CA ASP A 82 9.22 3.27 17.35
C ASP A 82 9.22 2.50 18.68
N ALA A 83 8.36 1.47 18.81
CA ALA A 83 8.26 0.68 20.03
C ALA A 83 9.30 -0.46 20.12
N CYS A 84 9.59 -1.15 19.01
CA CYS A 84 10.47 -2.33 19.00
C CYS A 84 11.62 -2.29 18.00
N GLY A 85 11.74 -1.23 17.19
CA GLY A 85 12.79 -1.04 16.19
C GLY A 85 12.71 -1.94 14.95
N THR A 86 11.78 -2.91 14.93
CA THR A 86 11.59 -3.82 13.80
C THR A 86 11.29 -3.02 12.53
N PRO A 87 12.04 -3.26 11.43
CA PRO A 87 11.80 -2.58 10.18
C PRO A 87 10.53 -3.09 9.50
N ASP A 88 10.13 -2.37 8.47
CA ASP A 88 9.13 -2.84 7.51
C ASP A 88 7.73 -3.14 8.08
N PRO A 89 7.12 -2.19 8.83
CA PRO A 89 5.74 -2.32 9.25
C PRO A 89 4.80 -2.34 8.03
N LYS A 90 3.66 -3.04 8.16
CA LYS A 90 2.62 -3.03 7.12
C LYS A 90 1.99 -1.64 7.06
N THR A 91 1.90 -1.06 5.87
CA THR A 91 1.29 0.27 5.69
C THR A 91 -0.04 0.17 4.95
N ARG A 92 -1.01 1.00 5.37
CA ARG A 92 -2.30 1.16 4.71
C ARG A 92 -2.68 2.65 4.70
N PRO A 93 -3.41 3.13 3.68
CA PRO A 93 -3.87 4.52 3.67
C PRO A 93 -4.89 4.76 4.79
N VAL A 94 -4.77 5.91 5.48
CA VAL A 94 -5.79 6.38 6.41
C VAL A 94 -6.87 7.09 5.61
N TRP A 95 -7.96 6.37 5.34
CA TRP A 95 -9.14 6.97 4.75
C TRP A 95 -9.83 7.82 5.81
N GLN A 96 -9.88 9.13 5.59
CA GLN A 96 -10.79 9.99 6.35
C GLN A 96 -12.19 9.39 6.16
N ARG A 97 -12.89 9.02 7.25
CA ARG A 97 -14.27 8.55 7.14
C ARG A 97 -15.04 9.62 6.38
N GLN A 98 -15.61 9.28 5.23
CA GLN A 98 -16.69 10.08 4.66
C GLN A 98 -17.77 10.10 5.74
N GLY A 99 -17.91 11.25 6.40
CA GLY A 99 -18.85 11.43 7.47
C GLY A 99 -20.22 10.96 7.01
N HIS A 100 -20.82 10.08 7.79
CA HIS A 100 -22.25 9.95 7.86
C HIS A 100 -22.80 11.37 8.09
N ARG A 101 -23.37 11.97 7.04
CA ARG A 101 -24.11 13.22 7.10
C ARG A 101 -25.48 12.88 7.72
N PRO A 102 -25.91 13.56 8.81
CA PRO A 102 -27.26 13.40 9.33
C PRO A 102 -28.32 13.90 8.33
#